data_AF-A0A0D6TQU6-F1
#
_entry.id   AF-A0A0D6TQU6-F1
#
_cell.length_a   1.000
_cell.length_b   1.000
_cell.length_c   1.000
_cell.angle_alpha   90.00
_cell.angle_beta   90.00
_cell.angle_gamma   90.00
#
_symmetry.space_group_name_H-M   'P 1'
#
loop_
_entity.id
_entity.type
_entity.pdbx_description
1 polymer ?
#
loop_
_entity_poly.entity_id
_entity_poly.type
_entity_poly.pdbx_seq_one_letter_code
_entity_poly.pdbx_strand_id
1 'polypeptide(L)'
;MNYKILILFLFFCFKIQAQEKKDIISENKIEISSKTQTIYILGGIASTITKKDLAFSKKYNIQYHDFGCLAPINFEEYENKNAIVFEKLNSEHGKHWQKEIKSSAIGFEKWTKK
;
A
#
# COMPACT_ATOMS: atom_id res chain seq x y z
N MET A 1 -22.59 -44.06 -37.92
CA MET A 1 -21.63 -43.62 -36.89
C MET A 1 -20.75 -42.53 -37.50
N ASN A 2 -21.10 -41.26 -37.28
CA ASN A 2 -20.53 -40.12 -37.99
C ASN A 2 -19.42 -39.48 -37.13
N TYR A 3 -18.18 -39.88 -37.40
CA TYR A 3 -16.94 -39.40 -36.77
C TYR A 3 -16.68 -37.88 -36.96
N LYS A 4 -17.52 -37.19 -37.74
CA LYS A 4 -17.41 -35.75 -38.00
C LYS A 4 -17.80 -34.85 -36.83
N ILE A 5 -18.47 -35.35 -35.80
CA ILE A 5 -18.85 -34.54 -34.61
C ILE A 5 -17.79 -34.61 -33.52
N LEU A 6 -16.88 -35.59 -33.54
CA LEU A 6 -15.86 -35.75 -32.50
C LEU A 6 -14.65 -34.80 -32.66
N ILE A 7 -14.48 -34.19 -33.83
CA ILE A 7 -13.30 -33.36 -34.14
C ILE A 7 -13.50 -31.89 -33.75
N LEU A 8 -14.74 -31.44 -33.49
CA LEU A 8 -14.98 -30.04 -33.11
C LEU A 8 -14.67 -29.74 -31.63
N PHE A 9 -14.47 -30.76 -30.79
CA PHE A 9 -14.17 -30.59 -29.37
C PHE A 9 -12.67 -30.50 -29.04
N LEU A 10 -11.79 -30.66 -30.04
CA LEU A 10 -10.34 -30.72 -29.85
C LEU A 10 -9.60 -29.40 -30.13
N PHE A 11 -10.31 -28.34 -30.54
CA PHE A 11 -9.73 -27.02 -30.80
C PHE A 11 -10.07 -25.94 -29.77
N PHE A 12 -10.53 -26.32 -28.57
CA PHE A 12 -10.70 -25.37 -27.45
C PHE A 12 -9.65 -25.51 -26.33
N CYS A 13 -8.60 -26.32 -26.53
CA CYS A 13 -7.60 -26.58 -25.49
C CYS A 13 -6.28 -25.81 -25.58
N PHE A 14 -6.10 -24.89 -26.55
CA PHE A 14 -4.89 -24.06 -26.61
C PHE A 14 -5.22 -22.59 -26.86
N LYS A 15 -5.97 -21.98 -25.94
CA LYS A 15 -5.61 -20.60 -25.55
C LYS A 15 -4.62 -20.74 -24.42
N ILE A 16 -3.35 -20.75 -24.80
CA ILE A 16 -2.23 -20.43 -23.93
C ILE A 16 -2.55 -19.06 -23.34
N GLN A 17 -3.19 -19.04 -22.18
CA GLN A 17 -2.96 -17.95 -21.26
C GLN A 17 -1.54 -18.20 -20.79
N ALA A 18 -0.59 -17.53 -21.43
CA ALA A 18 0.61 -17.11 -20.73
C ALA A 18 0.07 -16.26 -19.57
N GLN A 19 -0.26 -16.91 -18.46
CA GLN A 19 -0.41 -16.23 -17.20
C GLN A 19 0.99 -15.75 -16.89
N GLU A 20 1.29 -14.49 -17.25
CA GLU A 20 2.22 -13.71 -16.46
C GLU A 20 1.83 -13.99 -15.02
N LYS A 21 2.80 -14.50 -14.26
CA LYS A 21 2.69 -14.66 -12.83
C LYS A 21 2.43 -13.26 -12.31
N LYS A 22 1.16 -12.86 -12.26
CA LYS A 22 0.69 -11.68 -11.56
C LYS A 22 1.12 -11.96 -10.14
N ASP A 23 2.20 -11.31 -9.75
CA ASP A 23 2.58 -11.26 -8.36
C ASP A 23 1.33 -11.01 -7.56
N ILE A 24 1.19 -11.79 -6.50
CA ILE A 24 0.10 -11.80 -5.55
C ILE A 24 0.19 -10.48 -4.77
N ILE A 25 0.03 -9.36 -5.47
CA ILE A 25 -0.58 -8.16 -4.93
C ILE A 25 -2.05 -8.49 -5.05
N SER A 26 -2.53 -9.27 -4.08
CA SER A 26 -3.94 -9.36 -3.81
C SER A 26 -4.49 -7.96 -3.91
N GLU A 27 -5.44 -7.76 -4.82
CA GLU A 27 -6.45 -6.72 -4.70
C GLU A 27 -7.20 -6.98 -3.38
N ASN A 28 -6.53 -6.82 -2.24
CA ASN A 28 -7.16 -6.22 -1.11
C ASN A 28 -7.52 -4.84 -1.65
N LYS A 29 -8.73 -4.70 -2.20
CA LYS A 29 -9.45 -3.44 -2.13
C LYS A 29 -9.37 -3.05 -0.67
N ILE A 30 -8.33 -2.28 -0.31
CA ILE A 30 -8.35 -1.47 0.89
C ILE A 30 -9.54 -0.58 0.60
N GLU A 31 -10.67 -0.91 1.22
CA GLU A 31 -11.87 -0.13 1.09
C GLU A 31 -11.50 1.24 1.64
N ILE A 32 -11.19 2.18 0.73
CA ILE A 32 -10.86 3.56 1.06
C ILE A 32 -12.17 4.17 1.54
N SER A 33 -12.56 3.84 2.76
CA SER A 33 -13.64 4.53 3.45
C SER A 33 -13.15 5.95 3.70
N SER A 34 -14.07 6.92 3.70
CA SER A 34 -13.78 8.33 4.03
C SER A 34 -13.15 8.53 5.42
N LYS A 35 -13.05 7.47 6.24
CA LYS A 35 -12.42 7.45 7.57
C LYS A 35 -10.95 7.02 7.56
N THR A 36 -10.43 6.48 6.45
CA THR A 36 -9.04 6.00 6.34
C THR A 36 -8.09 7.18 6.25
N GLN A 37 -7.09 7.24 7.13
CA GLN A 37 -6.10 8.33 7.09
C GLN A 37 -4.92 7.95 6.19
N THR A 38 -4.34 8.93 5.52
CA THR A 38 -3.18 8.72 4.66
C THR A 38 -1.91 9.19 5.35
N ILE A 39 -0.88 8.35 5.37
CA ILE A 39 0.50 8.74 5.71
C ILE A 39 1.34 8.73 4.44
N TYR A 40 1.99 9.86 4.16
CA TYR A 40 2.87 10.05 3.02
C TYR A 40 4.29 9.59 3.38
N ILE A 41 4.87 8.73 2.55
CA ILE A 41 6.21 8.16 2.78
C ILE A 41 7.12 8.47 1.59
N LEU A 42 8.41 8.64 1.87
CA LEU A 42 9.42 8.64 0.81
C LEU A 42 9.63 7.23 0.30
N GLY A 43 9.62 7.13 -1.03
CA GLY A 43 9.96 5.93 -1.75
C GLY A 43 11.45 5.83 -2.05
N GLY A 44 11.78 5.08 -3.09
CA GLY A 44 13.14 4.87 -3.58
C GLY A 44 13.24 3.54 -4.32
N ILE A 45 14.41 3.26 -4.89
CA ILE A 45 14.65 2.04 -5.70
C ILE A 45 14.40 0.75 -4.90
N ALA A 46 14.59 0.80 -3.58
CA ALA A 46 14.37 -0.31 -2.66
C ALA A 46 13.25 -0.06 -1.63
N SER A 47 12.46 1.02 -1.78
CA SER A 47 11.31 1.22 -0.89
C SER A 47 10.26 0.18 -1.21
N THR A 48 9.90 -0.62 -0.19
CA THR A 48 8.84 -1.61 -0.32
C THR A 48 7.96 -1.54 0.92
N ILE A 49 6.65 -1.69 0.71
CA ILE A 49 5.68 -1.91 1.78
C ILE A 49 5.87 -3.33 2.31
N THR A 50 6.35 -3.44 3.54
CA THR A 50 6.64 -4.72 4.19
C THR A 50 5.41 -5.29 4.88
N LYS A 51 5.48 -6.56 5.33
CA LYS A 51 4.44 -7.15 6.16
C LYS A 51 4.19 -6.38 7.46
N LYS A 52 5.23 -5.76 8.04
CA LYS A 52 5.10 -4.91 9.24
C LYS A 52 4.32 -3.64 8.92
N ASP A 53 4.60 -3.02 7.78
CA ASP A 53 3.89 -1.83 7.31
C ASP A 53 2.40 -2.15 7.06
N LEU A 54 2.08 -3.30 6.45
CA LEU A 54 0.70 -3.74 6.26
C LEU A 54 -0.02 -4.01 7.59
N ALA A 55 0.66 -4.59 8.57
CA ALA A 55 0.12 -4.81 9.90
C ALA A 55 -0.18 -3.49 10.61
N PHE A 56 0.73 -2.51 10.51
CA PHE A 56 0.52 -1.15 11.02
C PHE A 56 -0.70 -0.49 10.35
N SER A 57 -0.75 -0.52 9.02
CA SER A 57 -1.86 0.01 8.22
C SER A 57 -3.21 -0.54 8.65
N LYS A 58 -3.31 -1.86 8.85
CA LYS A 58 -4.54 -2.50 9.31
C LYS A 58 -4.88 -2.15 10.76
N LYS A 59 -3.89 -2.13 11.65
CA LYS A 59 -4.06 -1.88 13.09
C LYS A 59 -4.57 -0.47 13.36
N TYR A 60 -4.08 0.52 12.61
CA TYR A 60 -4.37 1.94 12.83
C TYR A 60 -5.26 2.58 11.76
N ASN A 61 -5.84 1.78 10.87
CA ASN A 61 -6.65 2.25 9.74
C ASN A 61 -5.94 3.33 8.89
N ILE A 62 -4.67 3.06 8.58
CA ILE A 62 -3.79 3.94 7.80
C ILE A 62 -3.56 3.35 6.41
N GLN A 63 -3.63 4.22 5.40
CA GLN A 63 -3.11 3.97 4.06
C GLN A 63 -1.76 4.66 3.89
N TYR A 64 -0.78 3.97 3.32
CA TYR A 64 0.47 4.60 2.89
C TYR A 64 0.34 5.12 1.45
N HIS A 65 0.77 6.36 1.24
CA HIS A 65 1.03 6.91 -0.09
C HIS A 65 2.54 6.93 -0.32
N ASP A 66 3.03 6.02 -1.16
CA ASP A 66 4.44 5.93 -1.53
C ASP A 66 4.70 6.76 -2.80
N PHE A 67 5.59 7.74 -2.69
CA PHE A 67 6.01 8.59 -3.81
C PHE A 67 6.95 7.88 -4.81
N GLY A 68 7.36 6.64 -4.52
CA GLY A 68 8.23 5.85 -5.38
C GLY A 68 9.56 6.54 -5.63
N CYS A 69 10.02 6.52 -6.88
CA CYS A 69 11.32 7.10 -7.26
C CYS A 69 11.33 8.64 -7.37
N LEU A 70 10.18 9.30 -7.22
CA LEU A 70 10.05 10.75 -7.39
C LEU A 70 9.60 11.39 -6.08
N ALA A 71 10.52 12.03 -5.37
CA ALA A 71 10.17 12.77 -4.17
C ALA A 71 9.21 13.95 -4.47
N PRO A 72 8.31 14.30 -3.55
CA PRO A 72 7.45 15.46 -3.72
C PRO A 72 8.27 16.76 -3.73
N ILE A 73 7.84 17.75 -4.52
CA ILE A 73 8.50 19.07 -4.56
C ILE A 73 8.24 19.85 -3.28
N ASN A 74 7.03 19.74 -2.72
CA ASN A 74 6.60 20.48 -1.54
C ASN A 74 6.60 19.61 -0.27
N PHE A 75 7.78 19.39 0.31
CA PHE A 75 7.92 18.56 1.52
C PHE A 75 7.08 19.07 2.70
N GLU A 76 7.08 20.38 2.95
CA GLU A 76 6.41 20.99 4.11
C GLU A 76 4.91 20.68 4.12
N GLU A 77 4.26 20.68 2.96
CA GLU A 77 2.85 20.32 2.85
C GLU A 77 2.57 18.89 3.35
N TYR A 78 3.40 17.92 2.94
CA TYR A 78 3.23 16.53 3.35
C TYR A 78 3.67 16.28 4.80
N GLU A 79 4.67 17.01 5.29
CA GLU A 79 5.00 17.03 6.73
C GLU A 79 3.80 17.49 7.55
N ASN A 80 3.13 18.58 7.15
CA ASN A 80 1.98 19.13 7.86
C ASN A 80 0.77 18.18 7.79
N LYS A 81 0.50 17.58 6.63
CA LYS A 81 -0.55 16.55 6.47
C LYS A 81 -0.29 15.35 7.37
N ASN A 82 0.93 14.83 7.39
CA ASN A 82 1.32 13.73 8.27
C ASN A 82 1.22 14.10 9.75
N ALA A 83 1.65 15.30 10.14
CA ALA A 83 1.58 15.76 11.53
C ALA A 83 0.15 15.72 12.08
N ILE A 84 -0.86 16.13 11.30
CA ILE A 84 -2.27 16.03 11.70
C ILE A 84 -2.67 14.57 11.99
N VAL A 85 -2.19 13.63 11.17
CA VAL A 85 -2.43 12.19 11.39
C VAL A 85 -1.70 11.70 12.64
N PHE A 86 -0.46 12.13 12.87
CA PHE A 86 0.32 11.77 14.05
C PHE A 86 -0.34 12.24 15.35
N GLU A 87 -0.86 13.47 15.38
CA GLU A 87 -1.61 13.96 16.54
C GLU A 87 -2.88 13.15 16.79
N LYS A 88 -3.59 12.77 15.73
CA LYS A 88 -4.76 11.90 15.85
C LYS A 88 -4.39 10.51 16.40
N LEU A 89 -3.31 9.91 15.89
CA LEU A 89 -2.81 8.63 16.41
C LEU A 89 -2.36 8.73 17.88
N ASN A 90 -1.72 9.83 18.27
CA ASN A 90 -1.39 10.09 19.68
C ASN A 90 -2.64 10.19 20.56
N SER A 91 -3.68 10.90 20.09
CA SER A 91 -4.94 11.06 20.81
C SER A 91 -5.69 9.74 20.98
N GLU A 92 -5.74 8.90 19.93
CA GLU A 92 -6.52 7.66 19.92
C GLU A 92 -5.78 6.46 20.51
N HIS A 93 -4.44 6.43 20.41
CA HIS A 93 -3.64 5.23 20.72
C HIS A 93 -2.41 5.50 21.61
N GLY A 94 -2.22 6.73 22.09
CA GLY A 94 -1.03 7.12 22.84
C GLY A 94 0.23 7.08 21.96
N LYS A 95 1.41 6.89 22.56
CA LYS A 95 2.70 6.97 21.83
C LYS A 95 3.25 5.64 21.35
N HIS A 96 2.56 4.51 21.57
CA HIS A 96 3.12 3.19 21.25
C HIS A 96 3.36 3.00 19.73
N TRP A 97 2.44 3.49 18.90
CA TRP A 97 2.51 3.41 17.44
C TRP A 97 3.77 4.04 16.85
N GLN A 98 4.38 5.01 17.54
CA GLN A 98 5.57 5.74 17.10
C GLN A 98 6.78 4.81 16.87
N LYS A 99 6.83 3.66 17.54
CA LYS A 99 7.88 2.64 17.34
C LYS A 99 7.60 1.69 16.19
N GLU A 100 6.37 1.68 15.70
CA GLU A 100 5.87 0.74 14.67
C GLU A 100 5.77 1.40 13.30
N ILE A 101 5.61 2.73 13.24
CA ILE A 101 5.48 3.47 11.98
C ILE A 101 6.74 3.31 11.12
N LYS A 102 6.53 3.20 9.81
CA LYS A 102 7.61 3.19 8.81
C LYS A 102 8.49 4.44 8.94
N SER A 103 9.81 4.23 9.03
CA SER A 103 10.80 5.31 9.21
C SER A 103 10.84 6.30 8.04
N SER A 104 10.39 5.92 6.84
CA SER A 104 10.31 6.83 5.69
C SER A 104 9.08 7.75 5.69
N ALA A 105 8.27 7.75 6.77
CA ALA A 105 7.17 8.70 6.94
C ALA A 105 7.68 10.14 6.99
N ILE A 106 7.24 10.94 6.02
CA ILE A 106 7.70 12.32 5.83
C ILE A 106 7.39 13.13 7.10
N GLY A 107 8.41 13.82 7.62
CA GLY A 107 8.29 14.72 8.76
C GLY A 107 8.24 14.05 10.15
N PHE A 108 8.26 12.71 10.25
CA PHE A 108 8.10 12.02 11.53
C PHE A 108 9.22 12.33 12.55
N GLU A 109 10.49 12.26 12.12
CA GLU A 109 11.63 12.59 12.99
C GLU A 109 11.65 14.05 13.43
N LYS A 110 11.24 14.97 12.52
CA LYS A 110 11.16 16.40 12.82
C LYS A 110 10.03 16.68 13.81
N TRP A 111 8.88 16.03 13.65
CA TRP A 111 7.71 16.20 14.50
C TRP A 111 7.94 15.63 15.91
N THR A 112 8.57 14.46 16.04
CA THR A 112 8.85 13.84 17.36
C THR A 112 9.83 14.63 18.23
N LYS A 113 10.63 15.53 17.64
CA LYS A 113 11.60 16.39 18.32
C LYS A 113 11.04 17.77 18.72
N LYS A 114 9.80 18.09 18.32
CA LYS A 114 9.09 19.31 18.77
C LYS A 114 8.67 19.17 20.23
#